data_AF-A0A9D2YZN4-F1
#
_entry.id   AF-A0A9D2YZN4-F1
#
_cell.length_a   1.000
_cell.length_b   1.000
_cell.length_c   1.000
_cell.angle_alpha   90.00
_cell.angle_beta   90.00
_cell.angle_gamma   90.00
#
_symmetry.space_group_name_H-M   'P 1'
#
loop_
_entity.id
_entity.type
_entity.pdbx_description
1 polymer ?
#
loop_
_entity_poly.entity_id
_entity_poly.type
_entity_poly.pdbx_seq_one_letter_code
_entity_poly.pdbx_strand_id
1 'polypeptide(L)'
;MTERTEADLKEIRDALKAKHEEKDDDVELAERFILSNIVLSNKLPYPPQPTLMHELQTINHRFLETEQRNRSPEFYLLALMLLWPEEQQIMSTEQHHHNLQQYADLMEKAFDDSWYAKYLQGRYLLPLFFLGKGSGLSKWVHKSRLDAIVEKSVNTGLDEEVRMSEINRMWISGRVWHLPEIKHILQPVKTEPLFSSQNHEEEEKVFVCVGGNTIPVCMESKIDCSPESTAFFCLGFNVKGPIVFKVGGPRRDQRQ
;
A
#
# COMPACT_ATOMS: atom_id res chain seq x y z
N MET A 1 19.03 13.50 -5.18
CA MET A 1 17.89 13.73 -6.10
C MET A 1 17.04 14.83 -5.51
N THR A 2 16.85 15.94 -6.20
CA THR A 2 15.93 17.00 -5.74
C THR A 2 14.50 16.47 -5.84
N GLU A 3 13.74 16.52 -4.75
CA GLU A 3 12.35 16.08 -4.75
C GLU A 3 11.53 16.97 -5.72
N ARG A 4 10.74 16.35 -6.59
CA ARG A 4 9.88 17.07 -7.55
C ARG A 4 8.89 17.95 -6.78
N THR A 5 8.71 19.18 -7.23
CA THR A 5 7.75 20.11 -6.65
C THR A 5 6.31 19.71 -7.01
N GLU A 6 5.34 20.28 -6.29
CA GLU A 6 3.92 20.10 -6.60
C GLU A 6 3.57 20.51 -8.04
N ALA A 7 4.14 21.63 -8.50
CA ALA A 7 3.94 22.13 -9.86
C ALA A 7 4.45 21.12 -10.90
N ASP A 8 5.64 20.55 -10.66
CA ASP A 8 6.22 19.54 -11.54
C ASP A 8 5.33 18.29 -11.63
N LEU A 9 4.77 17.84 -10.50
CA LEU A 9 3.88 16.68 -10.48
C LEU A 9 2.55 16.93 -11.20
N LYS A 10 2.00 18.14 -11.10
CA LYS A 10 0.81 18.54 -11.87
C LYS A 10 1.09 18.55 -13.37
N GLU A 11 2.22 19.13 -13.78
CA GLU A 11 2.62 19.17 -15.19
C GLU A 11 2.81 17.75 -15.75
N ILE A 12 3.48 16.87 -15.01
CA ILE A 12 3.66 15.46 -15.39
C ILE A 12 2.30 14.77 -15.55
N ARG A 13 1.40 14.93 -14.58
CA ARG A 13 0.04 14.35 -14.65
C ARG A 13 -0.71 14.84 -15.88
N ASP A 14 -0.69 16.15 -16.14
CA ASP A 14 -1.43 16.76 -17.26
C ASP A 14 -0.85 16.31 -18.61
N ALA A 15 0.47 16.19 -18.71
CA ALA A 15 1.14 15.64 -19.89
C ALA A 15 0.82 14.13 -20.09
N LEU A 16 0.74 13.36 -19.01
CA LEU A 16 0.33 11.95 -19.07
C LEU A 16 -1.14 11.81 -19.47
N LYS A 17 -2.02 12.68 -18.98
CA LYS A 17 -3.43 12.72 -19.37
C LYS A 17 -3.57 12.95 -20.87
N ALA A 18 -2.94 14.00 -21.40
CA ALA A 18 -3.00 14.32 -22.83
C ALA A 18 -2.48 13.16 -23.70
N LYS A 19 -1.39 12.50 -23.29
CA LYS A 19 -0.85 11.33 -24.00
C LYS A 19 -1.75 10.11 -23.94
N HIS A 20 -2.40 9.88 -22.80
CA HIS A 20 -3.37 8.80 -22.66
C HIS A 20 -4.62 9.07 -23.51
N GLU A 21 -5.10 10.31 -23.58
CA GLU A 21 -6.22 10.69 -24.46
C GLU A 21 -5.88 10.52 -25.95
N GLU A 22 -4.61 10.71 -26.34
CA GLU A 22 -4.14 10.44 -27.71
C GLU A 22 -4.01 8.93 -28.02
N LYS A 23 -3.67 8.12 -27.00
CA LYS A 23 -3.40 6.68 -27.10
C LYS A 23 -4.08 5.93 -25.96
N ASP A 24 -5.40 5.86 -26.04
CA ASP A 24 -6.27 5.35 -24.96
C ASP A 24 -6.18 3.84 -24.76
N ASP A 25 -5.60 3.12 -25.72
CA ASP A 25 -5.30 1.68 -25.66
C ASP A 25 -3.92 1.34 -25.04
N ASP A 26 -3.10 2.33 -24.72
CA ASP A 26 -1.76 2.11 -24.14
C ASP A 26 -1.85 1.94 -22.61
N VAL A 27 -1.67 0.69 -22.16
CA VAL A 27 -1.73 0.35 -20.73
C VAL A 27 -0.65 1.05 -19.91
N GLU A 28 0.57 1.19 -20.44
CA GLU A 28 1.67 1.76 -19.66
C GLU A 28 1.44 3.25 -19.43
N LEU A 29 0.88 3.95 -20.43
CA LEU A 29 0.43 5.34 -20.26
C LEU A 29 -0.71 5.45 -19.25
N ALA A 30 -1.67 4.54 -19.28
CA ALA A 30 -2.77 4.50 -18.31
C ALA A 30 -2.26 4.26 -16.87
N GLU A 31 -1.36 3.30 -16.67
CA GLU A 31 -0.74 3.02 -15.37
C GLU A 31 0.00 4.25 -14.83
N ARG A 32 0.83 4.88 -15.67
CA ARG A 32 1.58 6.09 -15.29
C ARG A 32 0.63 7.24 -14.95
N PHE A 33 -0.45 7.42 -15.71
CA PHE A 33 -1.46 8.43 -15.43
C PHE A 33 -2.15 8.17 -14.09
N ILE A 34 -2.61 6.94 -13.82
CA ILE A 34 -3.22 6.54 -12.55
C ILE A 34 -2.25 6.78 -11.38
N LEU A 35 -1.02 6.26 -11.50
CA LEU A 35 0.01 6.40 -10.48
C LEU A 35 0.32 7.87 -10.18
N SER A 36 0.40 8.73 -11.21
CA SER A 36 0.64 10.16 -11.03
C SER A 36 -0.46 10.83 -10.20
N ASN A 37 -1.72 10.45 -10.37
CA ASN A 37 -2.83 10.96 -9.56
C ASN A 37 -2.74 10.49 -8.10
N ILE A 38 -2.37 9.22 -7.85
CA ILE A 38 -2.15 8.70 -6.51
C ILE A 38 -0.99 9.45 -5.81
N VAL A 39 0.15 9.60 -6.49
CA VAL A 39 1.32 10.30 -5.95
C VAL A 39 1.01 11.78 -5.69
N LEU A 40 0.28 12.44 -6.60
CA LEU A 40 -0.12 13.83 -6.41
C LEU A 40 -1.07 14.00 -5.21
N SER A 41 -2.01 13.06 -5.00
CA SER A 41 -2.91 13.07 -3.84
C SER A 41 -2.19 12.93 -2.50
N ASN A 42 -0.97 12.38 -2.50
CA ASN A 42 -0.13 12.29 -1.31
C ASN A 42 0.55 13.61 -0.92
N LYS A 43 0.78 14.49 -1.90
CA LYS A 43 1.34 15.84 -1.68
C LYS A 43 0.27 16.87 -1.38
N LEU A 44 -0.92 16.66 -1.95
CA LEU A 44 -2.08 17.53 -1.80
C LEU A 44 -3.25 16.68 -1.30
N PRO A 45 -3.62 16.78 -0.02
CA PRO A 45 -4.90 16.25 0.44
C PRO A 45 -6.01 17.11 -0.18
N TYR A 46 -6.33 16.84 -1.44
CA TYR A 46 -7.51 17.40 -2.09
C TYR A 46 -8.76 16.91 -1.34
N PRO A 47 -9.84 17.71 -1.32
CA PRO A 47 -11.13 17.14 -0.99
C PRO A 47 -11.39 15.91 -1.87
N PRO A 48 -12.15 14.92 -1.37
CA PRO A 48 -12.48 13.74 -2.16
C PRO A 48 -13.01 14.17 -3.53
N GLN A 49 -12.46 13.59 -4.60
CA GLN A 49 -12.91 13.81 -5.97
C GLN A 49 -13.54 12.51 -6.49
N PRO A 50 -14.82 12.24 -6.19
CA PRO A 50 -15.48 11.00 -6.58
C PRO A 50 -15.43 10.76 -8.09
N THR A 51 -15.57 11.84 -8.88
CA THR A 51 -15.51 11.79 -10.34
C THR A 51 -14.16 11.29 -10.85
N LEU A 52 -13.05 11.78 -10.29
CA LEU A 52 -11.71 11.35 -10.67
C LEU A 52 -11.47 9.88 -10.29
N MET A 53 -11.92 9.47 -9.11
CA MET A 53 -11.80 8.07 -8.68
C MET A 53 -12.52 7.13 -9.66
N HIS A 54 -13.75 7.48 -10.04
CA HIS A 54 -14.54 6.72 -11.00
C HIS A 54 -13.90 6.70 -12.40
N GLU A 55 -13.33 7.83 -12.86
CA GLU A 55 -12.58 7.90 -14.12
C GLU A 55 -11.40 6.91 -14.12
N LEU A 56 -10.57 6.94 -13.07
CA LEU A 56 -9.41 6.03 -12.97
C LEU A 56 -9.82 4.56 -12.85
N GLN A 57 -10.89 4.27 -12.10
CA GLN A 57 -11.47 2.92 -12.03
C GLN A 57 -11.97 2.45 -13.39
N THR A 58 -12.63 3.31 -14.16
CA THR A 58 -13.14 3.00 -15.51
C THR A 58 -11.99 2.69 -16.47
N ILE A 59 -10.93 3.51 -16.45
CA ILE A 59 -9.72 3.28 -17.24
C ILE A 59 -9.12 1.91 -16.89
N ASN A 60 -8.93 1.63 -15.59
CA ASN A 60 -8.37 0.36 -15.15
C ASN A 60 -9.25 -0.84 -15.53
N HIS A 61 -10.58 -0.71 -15.44
CA HIS A 61 -11.54 -1.74 -15.82
C HIS A 61 -11.46 -2.12 -17.29
N ARG A 62 -11.34 -1.13 -18.19
CA ARG A 62 -11.17 -1.38 -19.62
C ARG A 62 -10.02 -2.35 -19.90
N PHE A 63 -8.90 -2.21 -19.17
CA PHE A 63 -7.74 -3.08 -19.34
C PHE A 63 -7.89 -4.43 -18.63
N LEU A 64 -8.64 -4.49 -17.52
CA LEU A 64 -8.95 -5.74 -16.84
C LEU A 64 -9.83 -6.68 -17.67
N GLU A 65 -10.72 -6.13 -18.50
CA GLU A 65 -11.64 -6.92 -19.35
C GLU A 65 -10.99 -7.49 -20.62
N THR A 66 -9.82 -6.98 -21.01
CA THR A 66 -9.10 -7.52 -22.17
C THR A 66 -8.62 -8.95 -21.93
N GLU A 67 -8.51 -9.76 -23.00
CA GLU A 67 -8.01 -11.14 -22.90
C GLU A 67 -6.53 -11.26 -22.50
N GLN A 68 -5.83 -10.14 -22.32
CA GLN A 68 -4.42 -10.11 -21.94
C GLN A 68 -4.24 -10.44 -20.46
N ARG A 69 -4.02 -11.73 -20.17
CA ARG A 69 -3.86 -12.27 -18.80
C ARG A 69 -2.48 -12.05 -18.17
N ASN A 70 -1.49 -11.59 -18.94
CA ASN A 70 -0.12 -11.37 -18.48
C ASN A 70 0.16 -9.87 -18.32
N ARG A 71 -0.44 -9.27 -17.29
CA ARG A 71 -0.17 -7.87 -16.91
C ARG A 71 1.02 -7.81 -15.94
N SER A 72 1.61 -6.62 -15.83
CA SER A 72 2.72 -6.36 -14.92
C SER A 72 2.25 -6.46 -13.45
N PRO A 73 3.16 -6.70 -12.48
CA PRO A 73 2.83 -6.58 -11.07
C PRO A 73 2.30 -5.19 -10.69
N GLU A 74 2.83 -4.13 -11.33
CA GLU A 74 2.40 -2.75 -11.15
C GLU A 74 0.96 -2.52 -11.60
N PHE A 75 0.53 -3.16 -12.68
CA PHE A 75 -0.86 -3.12 -13.13
C PHE A 75 -1.80 -3.63 -12.04
N TYR A 76 -1.50 -4.82 -11.51
CA TYR A 76 -2.34 -5.45 -10.48
C TYR A 76 -2.27 -4.70 -9.15
N LEU A 77 -1.13 -4.08 -8.82
CA LEU A 77 -1.02 -3.16 -7.70
C LEU A 77 -2.02 -2.01 -7.82
N LEU A 78 -2.04 -1.33 -8.98
CA LEU A 78 -2.97 -0.23 -9.22
C LEU A 78 -4.43 -0.71 -9.21
N ALA A 79 -4.71 -1.90 -9.76
CA ALA A 79 -6.04 -2.49 -9.72
C ALA A 79 -6.52 -2.74 -8.29
N LEU A 80 -5.68 -3.36 -7.45
CA LEU A 80 -5.99 -3.56 -6.03
C LEU A 80 -6.22 -2.22 -5.31
N MET A 81 -5.41 -1.20 -5.60
CA MET A 81 -5.56 0.12 -4.98
C MET A 81 -6.83 0.86 -5.44
N LEU A 82 -7.20 0.78 -6.71
CA LEU A 82 -8.40 1.46 -7.20
C LEU A 82 -9.68 0.75 -6.76
N LEU A 83 -9.65 -0.59 -6.67
CA LEU A 83 -10.81 -1.43 -6.34
C LEU A 83 -10.93 -1.75 -4.85
N TRP A 84 -9.97 -1.31 -4.03
CA TRP A 84 -10.04 -1.51 -2.58
C TRP A 84 -11.31 -0.84 -2.00
N PRO A 85 -12.15 -1.56 -1.25
CA PRO A 85 -13.40 -1.02 -0.72
C PRO A 85 -13.15 0.13 0.24
N GLU A 86 -14.06 1.10 0.27
CA GLU A 86 -14.14 2.08 1.36
C GLU A 86 -15.14 1.60 2.40
N GLU A 87 -14.87 1.81 3.70
CA GLU A 87 -15.76 1.40 4.79
C GLU A 87 -17.21 1.86 4.58
N GLN A 88 -17.41 3.01 3.94
CA GLN A 88 -18.73 3.57 3.64
C GLN A 88 -19.48 2.84 2.52
N GLN A 89 -18.77 2.21 1.57
CA GLN A 89 -19.38 1.45 0.46
C GLN A 89 -19.77 0.04 0.88
N ILE A 90 -19.18 -0.48 1.96
CA ILE A 90 -19.48 -1.81 2.55
C ILE A 90 -20.94 -1.90 3.01
N MET A 91 -21.54 -0.77 3.40
CA MET A 91 -22.88 -0.74 3.98
C MET A 91 -24.01 -0.66 2.95
N SER A 92 -23.73 -0.37 1.67
CA SER A 92 -24.75 0.06 0.71
C SER A 92 -24.94 -0.82 -0.52
N THR A 93 -24.02 -1.73 -0.86
CA THR A 93 -24.07 -2.38 -2.19
C THR A 93 -23.59 -3.83 -2.17
N GLU A 94 -24.51 -4.79 -2.27
CA GLU A 94 -24.21 -6.22 -2.51
C GLU A 94 -23.73 -6.53 -3.95
N GLN A 95 -23.61 -5.53 -4.82
CA GLN A 95 -23.61 -5.75 -6.28
C GLN A 95 -22.27 -5.65 -7.02
N HIS A 96 -21.17 -5.25 -6.39
CA HIS A 96 -19.87 -5.16 -7.09
C HIS A 96 -18.69 -5.62 -6.22
N HIS A 97 -18.76 -6.85 -5.71
CA HIS A 97 -17.61 -7.49 -5.09
C HIS A 97 -16.61 -7.90 -6.18
N HIS A 98 -15.71 -6.99 -6.52
CA HIS A 98 -14.51 -7.35 -7.25
C HIS A 98 -13.76 -8.44 -6.48
N ASN A 99 -13.34 -9.50 -7.17
CA ASN A 99 -12.58 -10.57 -6.55
C ASN A 99 -11.14 -10.10 -6.30
N LEU A 100 -10.96 -9.30 -5.24
CA LEU A 100 -9.68 -8.74 -4.84
C LEU A 100 -8.64 -9.83 -4.54
N GLN A 101 -9.09 -11.00 -4.08
CA GLN A 101 -8.22 -12.17 -3.93
C GLN A 101 -7.65 -12.60 -5.28
N GLN A 102 -8.47 -12.70 -6.32
CA GLN A 102 -7.99 -13.04 -7.67
C GLN A 102 -6.92 -12.05 -8.17
N TYR A 103 -7.08 -10.75 -7.89
CA TYR A 103 -6.06 -9.77 -8.28
C TYR A 103 -4.78 -9.88 -7.45
N ALA A 104 -4.88 -10.22 -6.16
CA ALA A 104 -3.71 -10.51 -5.33
C ALA A 104 -2.95 -11.74 -5.84
N ASP A 105 -3.65 -12.82 -6.19
CA ASP A 105 -3.06 -14.04 -6.75
C ASP A 105 -2.40 -13.77 -8.12
N LEU A 106 -3.06 -12.99 -8.98
CA LEU A 106 -2.49 -12.58 -10.27
C LEU A 106 -1.26 -11.69 -10.12
N MET A 107 -1.25 -10.82 -9.10
CA MET A 107 -0.12 -9.95 -8.78
C MET A 107 1.09 -10.75 -8.29
N GLU A 108 0.88 -11.68 -7.36
CA GLU A 108 1.93 -12.57 -6.86
C GLU A 108 2.51 -13.40 -8.00
N LYS A 109 1.66 -13.98 -8.84
CA LYS A 109 2.09 -14.71 -10.03
C LYS A 109 2.87 -13.84 -11.02
N ALA A 110 2.39 -12.63 -11.30
CA ALA A 110 3.09 -11.70 -12.19
C ALA A 110 4.46 -11.33 -11.63
N PHE A 111 4.59 -11.20 -10.31
CA PHE A 111 5.88 -10.94 -9.66
C PHE A 111 6.84 -12.12 -9.85
N ASP A 112 6.37 -13.34 -9.61
CA ASP A 112 7.14 -14.59 -9.76
C ASP A 112 7.59 -14.84 -11.20
N ASP A 113 6.73 -14.52 -12.17
CA ASP A 113 7.02 -14.65 -13.61
C ASP A 113 7.92 -13.51 -14.15
N SER A 114 8.09 -12.42 -13.39
CA SER A 114 8.85 -11.24 -13.81
C SER A 114 10.34 -11.28 -13.45
N TRP A 115 11.09 -10.30 -13.96
CA TRP A 115 12.48 -10.08 -13.55
C TRP A 115 12.60 -9.76 -12.05
N TYR A 116 11.56 -9.24 -11.39
CA TYR A 116 11.60 -8.91 -9.97
C TYR A 116 11.96 -10.13 -9.11
N ALA A 117 11.32 -11.27 -9.37
CA ALA A 117 11.62 -12.51 -8.66
C ALA A 117 13.05 -13.02 -8.88
N LYS A 118 13.77 -12.57 -9.91
CA LYS A 118 15.19 -12.89 -10.12
C LYS A 118 16.12 -11.91 -9.40
N TYR A 119 15.83 -10.61 -9.43
CA TYR A 119 16.74 -9.57 -8.93
C TYR A 119 16.47 -9.16 -7.48
N LEU A 120 15.26 -9.37 -6.98
CA LEU A 120 14.86 -9.07 -5.61
C LEU A 120 14.85 -10.32 -4.71
N GLN A 121 15.45 -11.43 -5.15
CA GLN A 121 15.56 -12.68 -4.38
C GLN A 121 16.12 -12.41 -2.99
N GLY A 122 15.34 -12.79 -1.97
CA GLY A 122 15.70 -12.63 -0.56
C GLY A 122 15.80 -11.18 -0.07
N ARG A 123 15.48 -10.18 -0.90
CA ARG A 123 15.40 -8.79 -0.47
C ARG A 123 14.04 -8.55 0.17
N TYR A 124 14.07 -7.83 1.29
CA TYR A 124 12.85 -7.39 1.93
C TYR A 124 12.11 -6.39 1.02
N LEU A 125 10.91 -6.76 0.58
CA LEU A 125 10.05 -5.92 -0.26
C LEU A 125 9.21 -4.99 0.63
N LEU A 126 9.79 -3.84 0.93
CA LEU A 126 9.15 -2.83 1.75
C LEU A 126 7.94 -2.23 0.99
N PRO A 127 6.76 -2.09 1.62
CA PRO A 127 5.61 -1.48 0.96
C PRO A 127 5.88 -0.05 0.55
N LEU A 128 5.40 0.28 -0.64
CA LEU A 128 5.45 1.63 -1.17
C LEU A 128 4.21 2.43 -0.78
N PHE A 129 3.05 1.75 -0.68
CA PHE A 129 1.78 2.36 -0.31
C PHE A 129 1.19 1.68 0.91
N PHE A 130 0.52 2.47 1.75
CA PHE A 130 -0.17 2.03 2.96
C PHE A 130 -1.63 2.50 2.93
N LEU A 131 -2.50 1.73 3.56
CA LEU A 131 -3.90 2.12 3.74
C LEU A 131 -4.00 3.17 4.87
N GLY A 132 -4.55 4.33 4.54
CA GLY A 132 -4.78 5.46 5.42
C GLY A 132 -6.26 5.78 5.60
N LYS A 133 -6.59 6.60 6.60
CA LYS A 133 -7.96 6.96 6.98
C LYS A 133 -8.67 7.93 6.00
N GLY A 134 -8.04 8.25 4.88
CA GLY A 134 -8.63 9.09 3.83
C GLY A 134 -9.70 8.35 3.03
N SER A 135 -10.24 9.02 2.02
CA SER A 135 -11.14 8.43 1.02
C SER A 135 -10.67 8.72 -0.40
N GLY A 136 -11.21 8.00 -1.37
CA GLY A 136 -10.77 8.04 -2.76
C GLY A 136 -9.29 7.70 -2.89
N LEU A 137 -8.53 8.55 -3.59
CA LEU A 137 -7.08 8.39 -3.75
C LEU A 137 -6.29 8.77 -2.48
N SER A 138 -6.84 9.66 -1.65
CA SER A 138 -6.16 10.16 -0.43
C SER A 138 -6.01 9.10 0.66
N LYS A 139 -6.71 7.97 0.53
CA LYS A 139 -6.54 6.79 1.39
C LYS A 139 -5.21 6.08 1.15
N TRP A 140 -4.58 6.28 0.00
CA TRP A 140 -3.29 5.67 -0.32
C TRP A 140 -2.15 6.54 0.17
N VAL A 141 -1.43 6.07 1.18
CA VAL A 141 -0.33 6.80 1.82
C VAL A 141 0.99 6.26 1.29
N HIS A 142 1.71 7.06 0.51
CA HIS A 142 3.03 6.69 0.02
C HIS A 142 4.08 6.70 1.14
N LYS A 143 5.01 5.75 1.10
CA LYS A 143 6.07 5.58 2.12
C LYS A 143 6.87 6.86 2.38
N SER A 144 7.18 7.65 1.35
CA SER A 144 7.94 8.90 1.54
C SER A 144 7.25 9.89 2.49
N ARG A 145 5.91 9.86 2.59
CA ARG A 145 5.16 10.66 3.55
C ARG A 145 5.38 10.19 4.98
N LEU A 146 5.52 8.88 5.19
CA LEU A 146 5.89 8.30 6.49
C LEU A 146 7.35 8.59 6.81
N ASP A 147 8.25 8.46 5.84
CA ASP A 147 9.68 8.77 6.00
C ASP A 147 9.89 10.22 6.46
N ALA A 148 9.18 11.17 5.85
CA ALA A 148 9.25 12.58 6.25
C ALA A 148 8.78 12.82 7.70
N ILE A 149 7.89 11.99 8.24
CA ILE A 149 7.47 12.05 9.65
C ILE A 149 8.57 11.46 10.54
N VAL A 150 9.11 10.29 10.16
CA VAL A 150 10.18 9.63 10.91
C VAL A 150 11.43 10.52 10.96
N GLU A 151 11.82 11.11 9.84
CA GLU A 151 12.94 12.05 9.74
C GLU A 151 12.78 13.25 10.67
N LYS A 152 11.57 13.81 10.79
CA LYS A 152 11.27 14.92 11.72
C LYS A 152 11.27 14.48 13.19
N SER A 153 10.93 13.23 13.46
CA SER A 153 10.93 12.67 14.82
C SER A 153 12.34 12.38 15.34
N VAL A 154 13.32 12.20 14.44
CA VAL A 154 14.73 12.03 14.77
C VAL A 154 15.40 13.40 14.90
N ASN A 155 16.30 13.54 15.88
CA ASN A 155 16.89 14.83 16.24
C ASN A 155 17.68 15.46 15.06
N THR A 156 17.34 16.71 14.72
CA THR A 156 17.90 17.47 13.59
C THR A 156 19.36 17.90 13.79
N GLY A 157 19.90 17.76 15.00
CA GLY A 157 21.30 18.09 15.32
C GLY A 157 22.29 16.93 15.17
N LEU A 158 21.84 15.75 14.75
CA LEU A 158 22.70 14.59 14.53
C LEU A 158 23.43 14.68 13.18
N ASP A 159 24.63 14.10 13.14
CA ASP A 159 25.31 13.80 11.89
C ASP A 159 24.41 12.92 10.99
N GLU A 160 24.52 13.10 9.66
CA GLU A 160 23.64 12.46 8.69
C GLU A 160 23.69 10.93 8.74
N GLU A 161 24.87 10.35 8.98
CA GLU A 161 25.05 8.90 9.09
C GLU A 161 24.33 8.35 10.33
N VAL A 162 24.47 9.05 11.45
CA VAL A 162 23.83 8.69 12.72
C VAL A 162 22.31 8.81 12.60
N ARG A 163 21.83 9.87 11.96
CA ARG A 163 20.40 10.08 11.69
C ARG A 163 19.82 8.96 10.83
N MET A 164 20.50 8.59 9.74
CA MET A 164 20.05 7.51 8.84
C MET A 164 20.02 6.15 9.55
N SER A 165 21.04 5.87 10.37
CA SER A 165 21.09 4.66 11.20
C SER A 165 19.91 4.61 12.19
N GLU A 166 19.57 5.74 12.82
CA GLU A 166 18.41 5.81 13.72
C GLU A 166 17.09 5.56 12.99
N ILE A 167 16.88 6.18 11.84
CA ILE A 167 15.68 6.00 11.01
C ILE A 167 15.53 4.51 10.65
N ASN A 168 16.62 3.89 10.16
CA ASN A 168 16.60 2.46 9.82
C ASN A 168 16.30 1.59 11.05
N ARG A 169 16.90 1.91 12.20
CA ARG A 169 16.62 1.24 13.47
C ARG A 169 15.15 1.36 13.87
N MET A 170 14.52 2.53 13.68
CA MET A 170 13.10 2.72 13.96
C MET A 170 12.21 1.85 13.06
N TRP A 171 12.53 1.74 11.76
CA TRP A 171 11.80 0.88 10.83
C TRP A 171 11.95 -0.60 11.21
N ILE A 172 13.17 -1.07 11.44
CA ILE A 172 13.47 -2.47 11.80
C ILE A 172 12.80 -2.86 13.12
N SER A 173 12.83 -1.97 14.12
CA SER A 173 12.23 -2.23 15.43
C SER A 173 10.71 -2.02 15.47
N GLY A 174 10.11 -1.52 14.39
CA GLY A 174 8.70 -1.17 14.34
C GLY A 174 8.32 0.07 15.19
N ARG A 175 9.27 0.80 15.77
CA ARG A 175 9.00 2.03 16.55
C ARG A 175 8.31 3.12 15.73
N VAL A 176 8.49 3.12 14.41
CA VAL A 176 7.77 4.04 13.51
C VAL A 176 6.25 3.93 13.68
N TRP A 177 5.73 2.72 13.91
CA TRP A 177 4.30 2.49 14.06
C TRP A 177 3.73 3.05 15.37
N HIS A 178 4.59 3.41 16.32
CA HIS A 178 4.21 4.01 17.58
C HIS A 178 4.09 5.54 17.51
N LEU A 179 4.60 6.18 16.46
CA LEU A 179 4.53 7.63 16.28
C LEU A 179 3.06 8.09 16.16
N PRO A 180 2.62 9.08 16.97
CA PRO A 180 1.25 9.58 16.93
C PRO A 180 0.81 10.00 15.52
N GLU A 181 1.68 10.71 14.80
CA GLU A 181 1.43 11.22 13.45
C GLU A 181 1.17 10.08 12.46
N ILE A 182 1.93 8.98 12.55
CA ILE A 182 1.73 7.79 11.71
C ILE A 182 0.40 7.11 12.06
N LYS A 183 0.09 6.95 13.35
CA LYS A 183 -1.21 6.38 13.80
C LYS A 183 -2.41 7.25 13.42
N HIS A 184 -2.23 8.56 13.32
CA HIS A 184 -3.29 9.47 12.89
C HIS A 184 -3.59 9.31 11.39
N ILE A 185 -2.57 8.99 10.58
CA ILE A 185 -2.69 8.85 9.12
C ILE A 185 -3.14 7.45 8.69
N LEU A 186 -2.57 6.39 9.26
CA LEU A 186 -2.83 5.00 8.83
C LEU A 186 -4.14 4.44 9.36
N GLN A 187 -4.81 3.61 8.56
CA GLN A 187 -6.06 2.94 8.93
C GLN A 187 -5.76 1.52 9.44
N PRO A 188 -6.13 1.20 10.69
CA PRO A 188 -6.09 -0.17 11.18
C PRO A 188 -7.07 -1.07 10.42
N VAL A 189 -6.66 -2.31 10.14
CA VAL A 189 -7.49 -3.34 9.53
C VAL A 189 -7.78 -4.47 10.51
N LYS A 190 -8.96 -5.10 10.35
CA LYS A 190 -9.30 -6.34 11.08
C LYS A 190 -8.71 -7.53 10.33
N THR A 191 -8.10 -8.44 11.08
CA THR A 191 -7.51 -9.66 10.53
C THR A 191 -8.09 -10.88 11.23
N GLU A 192 -8.28 -11.95 10.45
CA GLU A 192 -8.61 -13.27 10.96
C GLU A 192 -7.45 -14.24 10.67
N PRO A 193 -7.02 -15.06 11.64
CA PRO A 193 -5.92 -15.98 11.44
C PRO A 193 -6.29 -17.07 10.42
N LEU A 194 -5.38 -17.36 9.48
CA LEU A 194 -5.47 -18.57 8.67
C LEU A 194 -4.83 -19.71 9.47
N PHE A 195 -5.62 -20.71 9.87
CA PHE A 195 -5.03 -21.95 10.36
C PHE A 195 -4.51 -22.75 9.16
N SER A 196 -3.30 -22.47 8.67
CA SER A 196 -2.60 -23.39 7.77
C SER A 196 -2.07 -24.56 8.59
N SER A 197 -2.83 -25.65 8.59
CA SER A 197 -2.31 -26.94 9.05
C SER A 197 -1.36 -27.48 7.99
N GLN A 198 -0.13 -27.80 8.40
CA GLN A 198 0.93 -28.50 7.65
C GLN A 198 1.71 -27.66 6.63
N ASN A 199 2.79 -27.03 7.07
CA ASN A 199 4.19 -27.36 6.70
C ASN A 199 5.13 -26.25 7.20
N HIS A 200 6.30 -26.67 7.70
CA HIS A 200 7.32 -25.78 8.24
C HIS A 200 8.08 -25.11 7.10
N GLU A 201 7.59 -23.98 6.58
CA GLU A 201 8.34 -22.97 5.79
C GLU A 201 7.42 -21.92 5.10
N GLU A 202 6.10 -22.05 5.17
CA GLU A 202 5.18 -21.12 4.51
C GLU A 202 5.09 -19.77 5.24
N GLU A 203 5.17 -18.66 4.48
CA GLU A 203 4.87 -17.30 4.96
C GLU A 203 3.51 -17.32 5.66
N GLU A 204 3.43 -16.85 6.92
CA GLU A 204 2.17 -16.83 7.68
C GLU A 204 1.17 -15.93 6.93
N LYS A 205 0.12 -16.53 6.37
CA LYS A 205 -0.95 -15.79 5.67
C LYS A 205 -2.06 -15.46 6.67
N VAL A 206 -2.61 -14.26 6.59
CA VAL A 206 -3.78 -13.81 7.37
C VAL A 206 -4.86 -13.32 6.43
N PHE A 207 -6.12 -13.47 6.82
CA PHE A 207 -7.22 -12.85 6.08
C PHE A 207 -7.44 -11.43 6.56
N VAL A 208 -7.48 -10.47 5.63
CA VAL A 208 -7.99 -9.13 5.90
C VAL A 208 -9.46 -9.09 5.51
N CYS A 209 -10.33 -8.75 6.46
CA CYS A 209 -11.76 -8.62 6.22
C CYS A 209 -12.04 -7.21 5.66
N VAL A 210 -12.44 -7.14 4.39
CA VAL A 210 -12.72 -5.87 3.71
C VAL A 210 -13.99 -6.02 2.90
N GLY A 211 -14.98 -5.18 3.19
CA GLY A 211 -16.22 -5.16 2.40
C GLY A 211 -17.08 -6.41 2.51
N GLY A 212 -16.89 -7.28 3.50
CA GLY A 212 -17.54 -8.60 3.55
C GLY A 212 -16.80 -9.70 2.77
N ASN A 213 -15.70 -9.35 2.09
CA ASN A 213 -14.75 -10.31 1.52
C ASN A 213 -13.56 -10.52 2.45
N THR A 214 -12.93 -11.69 2.34
CA THR A 214 -11.63 -11.98 2.95
C THR A 214 -10.58 -12.04 1.86
N ILE A 215 -9.47 -11.32 2.06
CA ILE A 215 -8.33 -11.35 1.13
C ILE A 215 -7.17 -11.99 1.88
N PRO A 216 -6.54 -13.07 1.35
CA PRO A 216 -5.34 -13.62 1.94
C PRO A 216 -4.19 -12.62 1.75
N VAL A 217 -3.50 -12.30 2.83
CA VAL A 217 -2.42 -11.33 2.85
C VAL A 217 -1.22 -11.91 3.59
N CYS A 218 -0.01 -11.72 3.06
CA CYS A 218 1.20 -12.14 3.76
C CYS A 218 1.38 -11.29 5.02
N MET A 219 1.58 -11.96 6.15
CA MET A 219 1.91 -11.30 7.40
C MET A 219 3.42 -11.10 7.49
N GLU A 220 3.85 -9.89 7.86
CA GLU A 220 5.26 -9.68 8.15
C GLU A 220 5.61 -10.30 9.52
N SER A 221 6.41 -11.38 9.48
CA SER A 221 6.78 -12.22 10.63
C SER A 221 7.81 -11.60 11.59
N LYS A 222 8.32 -10.38 11.33
CA LYS A 222 9.44 -9.80 12.10
C LYS A 222 9.05 -9.01 13.35
N ILE A 223 7.76 -8.80 13.62
CA ILE A 223 7.37 -7.96 14.76
C ILE A 223 7.08 -8.84 15.98
N ASP A 224 8.09 -9.01 16.83
CA ASP A 224 7.96 -9.58 18.18
C ASP A 224 6.97 -8.74 19.00
N CYS A 225 5.70 -9.14 18.97
CA CYS A 225 4.66 -8.58 19.82
C CYS A 225 4.33 -9.57 20.92
N SER A 226 4.37 -9.11 22.18
CA SER A 226 3.87 -9.93 23.29
C SER A 226 2.38 -10.25 23.07
N PRO A 227 1.93 -11.46 23.45
CA PRO A 227 0.54 -11.91 23.25
C PRO A 227 -0.50 -11.08 24.04
N GLU A 228 -0.06 -10.20 24.93
CA GLU A 228 -0.91 -9.43 25.85
C GLU A 228 -1.24 -8.01 25.38
N SER A 229 -0.70 -7.57 24.22
CA SER A 229 -0.98 -6.23 23.70
C SER A 229 -2.15 -6.24 22.71
N THR A 230 -3.03 -5.25 22.80
CA THR A 230 -4.06 -4.95 21.79
C THR A 230 -3.38 -4.57 20.48
N ALA A 231 -2.92 -5.58 19.73
CA ALA A 231 -2.27 -5.38 18.46
C ALA A 231 -3.31 -4.91 17.43
N PHE A 232 -2.94 -3.89 16.67
CA PHE A 232 -3.70 -3.50 15.49
C PHE A 232 -2.84 -3.72 14.26
N PHE A 233 -3.50 -4.00 13.14
CA PHE A 233 -2.82 -4.37 11.91
C PHE A 233 -2.87 -3.21 10.94
N CYS A 234 -1.74 -2.87 10.32
CA CYS A 234 -1.70 -1.92 9.22
C CYS A 234 -1.57 -2.70 7.92
N LEU A 235 -2.22 -2.23 6.85
CA LEU A 235 -2.12 -2.81 5.52
C LEU A 235 -1.17 -1.96 4.66
N GLY A 236 -0.21 -2.63 4.02
CA GLY A 236 0.65 -2.05 2.99
C GLY A 236 0.59 -2.86 1.69
N PHE A 237 1.10 -2.27 0.62
CA PHE A 237 1.21 -2.89 -0.69
C PHE A 237 2.63 -2.72 -1.22
N ASN A 238 3.27 -3.83 -1.58
CA ASN A 238 4.52 -3.84 -2.33
C ASN A 238 4.26 -4.41 -3.73
N VAL A 239 5.31 -4.62 -4.52
CA VAL A 239 5.21 -5.16 -5.89
C VAL A 239 4.85 -6.65 -5.97
N LYS A 240 4.90 -7.41 -4.88
CA LYS A 240 4.47 -8.82 -4.82
C LYS A 240 3.01 -8.94 -4.39
N GLY A 241 2.50 -8.01 -3.59
CA GLY A 241 1.11 -8.03 -3.14
C GLY A 241 0.82 -7.18 -1.91
N PRO A 242 -0.40 -7.27 -1.37
CA PRO A 242 -0.73 -6.72 -0.06
C PRO A 242 0.10 -7.42 1.03
N ILE A 243 0.42 -6.69 2.09
CA ILE A 243 1.12 -7.18 3.30
C ILE A 243 0.50 -6.54 4.54
N VAL A 244 0.42 -7.33 5.61
CA VAL A 244 -0.06 -6.87 6.92
C VAL A 244 1.10 -6.74 7.92
N PHE A 245 1.11 -5.62 8.64
CA PHE A 245 2.04 -5.30 9.71
C PHE A 245 1.34 -5.43 11.07
N LYS A 246 1.85 -6.28 11.95
CA LYS A 246 1.38 -6.33 13.34
C LYS A 246 1.98 -5.17 14.12
N VAL A 247 1.17 -4.18 14.48
CA VAL A 247 1.62 -3.08 15.34
C VAL A 247 1.35 -3.46 16.79
N GLY A 248 2.41 -3.80 17.52
CA GLY A 248 2.31 -4.09 18.96
C GLY A 248 1.81 -2.89 19.75
N GLY A 249 0.99 -3.14 20.78
CA GLY A 249 0.61 -2.09 21.72
C GLY A 249 1.83 -1.52 22.46
N PRO A 250 1.72 -0.34 23.07
CA PRO A 250 2.84 0.23 23.84
C PRO A 250 3.32 -0.77 24.89
N ARG A 251 4.63 -1.07 24.92
CA ARG A 251 5.23 -1.78 26.05
C ARG A 251 4.93 -0.96 27.30
N ARG A 252 4.24 -1.56 28.27
CA ARG A 252 4.25 -1.02 29.63
C ARG A 252 5.71 -1.10 30.08
N ASP A 253 6.36 0.05 30.27
CA ASP A 253 7.64 0.11 30.95
C ASP A 253 7.47 -0.56 32.32
N GLN A 254 8.01 -1.77 32.47
CA GLN A 254 8.24 -2.35 33.78
C GLN A 254 9.44 -1.60 34.37
N ARG A 255 9.16 -0.44 35.00
CA ARG A 255 10.02 0.05 36.06
C ARG A 255 9.71 -0.77 37.31
N GLN A 256 10.63 -1.66 37.68
CA GLN A 256 10.86 -2.05 39.07
C GLN A 256 12.34 -1.82 39.37
#